data_AF-A0A9X6VVI7-F1
#
_entry.id   AF-A0A9X6VVI7-F1
#
_cell.length_a   1.000
_cell.length_b   1.000
_cell.length_c   1.000
_cell.angle_alpha   90.00
_cell.angle_beta   90.00
_cell.angle_gamma   90.00
#
_symmetry.space_group_name_H-M   'P 1'
#
loop_
_entity.id
_entity.type
_entity.pdbx_description
1 polymer ?
#
loop_
_entity_poly.entity_id
_entity_poly.type
_entity_poly.pdbx_seq_one_letter_code
_entity_poly.pdbx_strand_id
1 'polypeptide(L)'
;MNTVTKKVIVSPEANLKGLSIKPPNYLIEGRDGDSYSIYREIEKDEEWDFEGEFVITYQDKCYIKLTNVPNEEHAMAVIKSYFGATKELGNLS
;
A
#
# COMPACT_ATOMS: atom_id res chain seq x y z
N MET A 1 -16.65 8.24 19.79
CA MET A 1 -15.32 7.62 19.81
C MET A 1 -14.77 7.72 18.39
N ASN A 2 -13.66 8.43 18.20
CA ASN A 2 -13.06 8.65 16.87
C ASN A 2 -11.98 7.60 16.65
N THR A 3 -12.40 6.40 16.25
CA THR A 3 -11.51 5.25 16.07
C THR A 3 -10.71 5.40 14.78
N VAL A 4 -9.40 5.21 14.85
CA VAL A 4 -8.55 5.09 13.65
C VAL A 4 -8.80 3.72 13.02
N THR A 5 -9.14 3.71 11.74
CA THR A 5 -9.39 2.48 10.98
C THR A 5 -8.14 2.11 10.20
N LYS A 6 -7.75 0.83 10.25
CA LYS A 6 -6.68 0.24 9.44
C LYS A 6 -7.25 -0.85 8.54
N LYS A 7 -6.92 -0.81 7.25
CA LYS A 7 -7.44 -1.74 6.24
C LYS A 7 -6.33 -2.17 5.29
N VAL A 8 -6.07 -3.48 5.26
CA VAL A 8 -5.12 -4.09 4.31
C VAL A 8 -5.82 -4.36 2.99
N ILE A 9 -5.22 -3.91 1.91
CA ILE A 9 -5.63 -4.16 0.54
C ILE A 9 -4.62 -5.13 -0.07
N VAL A 10 -5.03 -6.39 -0.18
CA VAL A 10 -4.21 -7.45 -0.76
C VAL A 10 -4.17 -7.31 -2.27
N SER A 11 -3.00 -7.50 -2.86
CA SER A 11 -2.85 -7.50 -4.31
C SER A 11 -3.72 -8.60 -4.94
N PRO A 12 -4.46 -8.31 -6.03
CA PRO A 12 -5.31 -9.32 -6.65
C PRO A 12 -4.45 -10.32 -7.43
N GLU A 13 -4.16 -11.47 -6.82
CA GLU A 13 -3.32 -12.55 -7.38
C GLU A 13 -3.73 -12.97 -8.81
N ALA A 14 -5.04 -12.93 -9.11
CA ALA A 14 -5.60 -13.36 -10.39
C ALA A 14 -5.17 -12.49 -11.59
N ASN A 15 -4.78 -11.23 -11.39
CA ASN A 15 -4.47 -10.29 -12.47
C ASN A 15 -2.97 -10.12 -12.77
N LEU A 16 -2.12 -10.81 -12.00
CA LEU A 16 -0.67 -10.55 -11.92
C LEU A 16 0.16 -11.84 -12.12
N LYS A 17 -0.50 -12.93 -12.52
CA LYS A 17 0.11 -14.23 -12.78
C LYS A 17 0.97 -14.15 -14.04
N GLY A 18 2.28 -14.37 -13.90
CA GLY A 18 3.25 -14.33 -15.00
C GLY A 18 4.12 -13.06 -15.06
N LEU A 19 3.91 -12.10 -14.15
CA LEU A 19 4.79 -10.94 -14.03
C LEU A 19 6.05 -11.30 -13.24
N SER A 20 7.20 -10.78 -13.67
CA SER A 20 8.48 -10.87 -12.93
C SER A 20 8.44 -10.05 -11.63
N ILE A 21 7.56 -9.05 -11.56
CA ILE A 21 7.37 -8.16 -10.41
C ILE A 21 6.19 -8.66 -9.58
N LYS A 22 6.46 -9.06 -8.33
CA LYS A 22 5.42 -9.34 -7.34
C LYS A 22 4.80 -8.00 -6.89
N PRO A 23 3.48 -7.83 -7.04
CA PRO A 23 2.81 -6.62 -6.60
C PRO A 23 2.76 -6.57 -5.07
N PRO A 24 3.06 -5.41 -4.45
CA PRO A 24 2.97 -5.25 -3.01
C PRO A 24 1.51 -5.20 -2.56
N ASN A 25 1.25 -5.52 -1.29
CA ASN A 25 -0.01 -5.15 -0.65
C ASN A 25 0.07 -3.70 -0.17
N TYR A 26 -1.09 -3.13 0.17
CA TYR A 26 -1.18 -1.77 0.68
C TYR A 26 -1.94 -1.74 2.00
N LEU A 27 -1.64 -0.76 2.85
CA LEU A 27 -2.35 -0.47 4.08
C LEU A 27 -2.94 0.94 3.98
N ILE A 28 -4.24 1.05 4.25
CA ILE A 28 -4.92 2.33 4.45
C ILE A 28 -5.06 2.54 5.96
N GLU A 29 -4.61 3.68 6.46
CA GLU A 29 -4.87 4.14 7.83
C GLU A 29 -5.61 5.48 7.76
N GLY A 30 -6.75 5.60 8.42
CA GLY A 30 -7.51 6.85 8.39
C GLY A 30 -8.45 7.02 9.55
N ARG A 31 -9.00 8.23 9.64
CA ARG A 31 -10.02 8.62 10.61
C ARG A 31 -11.09 9.41 9.86
N ASP A 32 -12.36 9.15 10.17
CA ASP A 32 -13.46 9.92 9.58
C ASP A 32 -13.34 11.41 9.93
N GLY A 33 -13.39 12.26 8.90
CA GLY A 33 -13.18 13.70 9.02
C GLY A 33 -11.70 14.14 8.99
N ASP A 34 -10.76 13.23 8.74
CA ASP A 34 -9.33 13.50 8.57
C ASP A 34 -8.82 12.89 7.24
N SER A 35 -7.55 13.16 6.93
CA SER A 35 -6.85 12.52 5.83
C SER A 35 -6.59 11.03 6.07
N TYR A 36 -6.52 10.28 4.98
CA TYR A 36 -6.21 8.86 4.95
C TYR A 36 -4.78 8.68 4.44
N SER A 37 -3.94 8.01 5.23
CA SER A 37 -2.58 7.64 4.85
C SER A 37 -2.58 6.32 4.07
N ILE A 38 -1.81 6.28 3.01
CA ILE A 38 -1.57 5.07 2.20
C ILE A 38 -0.14 4.62 2.46
N TYR A 39 0.02 3.33 2.76
CA TYR A 39 1.31 2.68 2.93
C TYR A 39 1.44 1.48 1.98
N ARG A 40 2.67 1.19 1.57
CA ARG A 40 3.03 0.02 0.75
C ARG A 40 3.73 -1.02 1.62
N GLU A 41 3.36 -2.29 1.48
CA GLU A 41 4.10 -3.40 2.11
C GLU A 41 5.50 -3.51 1.50
N ILE A 42 6.50 -3.60 2.37
CA ILE A 42 7.90 -3.85 2.04
C ILE A 42 8.35 -5.14 2.74
N GLU A 43 9.33 -5.82 2.17
CA GLU A 43 9.94 -6.97 2.82
C GLU A 43 10.77 -6.50 4.03
N LYS A 44 10.93 -7.37 5.03
CA LYS A 44 11.52 -6.98 6.33
C LYS A 44 13.00 -6.62 6.23
N ASP A 45 13.70 -7.17 5.25
CA ASP A 45 15.08 -6.84 4.92
C ASP A 45 15.22 -5.47 4.25
N GLU A 46 14.19 -5.01 3.52
CA GLU A 46 14.14 -3.65 2.94
C GLU A 46 14.00 -2.55 4.01
N GLU A 47 13.56 -2.88 5.24
CA GLU A 47 13.36 -1.90 6.34
C GLU A 47 14.62 -1.06 6.63
N TRP A 48 15.80 -1.67 6.49
CA TRP A 48 17.09 -1.01 6.74
C TRP A 48 17.44 0.04 5.69
N ASP A 49 16.95 -0.12 4.45
CA ASP A 49 17.16 0.86 3.38
C ASP A 49 16.35 2.14 3.60
N PHE A 50 15.39 2.10 4.53
CA PHE A 50 14.47 3.19 4.84
C PHE A 50 14.57 3.68 6.31
N GLU A 51 15.68 3.39 7.01
CA GLU A 51 15.92 3.91 8.36
C GLU A 51 15.81 5.45 8.39
N GLY A 52 14.76 5.96 9.02
CA GLY A 52 14.44 7.39 9.09
C GLY A 52 13.20 7.83 8.30
N GLU A 53 12.65 6.96 7.44
CA GLU A 53 11.37 7.18 6.76
C GLU A 53 10.18 6.67 7.60
N PHE A 54 8.96 7.08 7.24
CA PHE A 54 7.71 6.73 7.92
C PHE A 54 7.34 5.24 7.74
N VAL A 55 8.18 4.33 8.24
CA VAL A 55 7.95 2.89 8.27
C VAL A 55 7.16 2.52 9.53
N ILE A 56 6.14 1.69 9.37
CA ILE A 56 5.33 1.15 10.47
C ILE A 56 5.26 -0.37 10.39
N THR A 57 5.16 -1.02 11.54
CA THR A 57 4.84 -2.45 11.63
C THR A 57 3.36 -2.65 11.87
N TYR A 58 2.71 -3.50 11.08
CA TYR A 58 1.32 -3.90 11.26
C TYR A 58 1.12 -5.36 10.87
N GLN A 59 0.49 -6.18 11.74
CA GLN A 59 0.27 -7.62 11.50
C GLN A 59 1.55 -8.37 11.06
N ASP A 60 2.66 -8.13 11.76
CA ASP A 60 3.99 -8.72 11.48
C ASP A 60 4.57 -8.40 10.08
N LYS A 61 4.04 -7.37 9.41
CA LYS A 61 4.53 -6.84 8.14
C LYS A 61 5.03 -5.41 8.29
N CYS A 62 5.99 -5.02 7.44
CA CYS A 62 6.54 -3.68 7.38
C CYS A 62 5.87 -2.88 6.25
N TYR A 63 5.55 -1.62 6.53
CA TYR A 63 4.86 -0.74 5.59
C TYR A 63 5.51 0.64 5.56
N ILE A 64 5.79 1.14 4.36
CA ILE A 64 6.32 2.49 4.14
C ILE A 64 5.22 3.45 3.68
N LYS A 65 5.16 4.65 4.27
CA LYS A 65 4.17 5.66 3.88
C LYS A 65 4.44 6.19 2.48
N LEU A 66 3.39 6.22 1.64
CA LEU A 66 3.47 6.78 0.29
C LEU A 66 2.88 8.19 0.22
N THR A 67 1.66 8.38 0.72
CA THR A 67 0.93 9.65 0.55
C THR A 67 -0.26 9.75 1.51
N ASN A 68 -0.85 10.95 1.59
CA ASN A 68 -2.12 11.20 2.24
C ASN A 68 -3.17 11.58 1.18
N VAL A 69 -4.42 11.16 1.40
CA VAL A 69 -5.56 11.50 0.54
C VAL A 69 -6.77 11.93 1.38
N PRO A 70 -7.75 12.64 0.79
CA PRO A 70 -8.83 13.26 1.57
C PRO A 70 -9.82 12.27 2.21
N ASN A 71 -10.00 11.07 1.66
CA ASN A 71 -10.93 10.06 2.17
C ASN A 71 -10.61 8.64 1.68
N GLU A 72 -11.32 7.63 2.19
CA GLU A 72 -11.11 6.22 1.82
C GLU A 72 -11.35 5.94 0.33
N GLU A 73 -12.31 6.61 -0.31
CA GLU A 73 -12.59 6.42 -1.74
C GLU A 73 -11.38 6.81 -2.60
N HIS A 74 -10.76 7.96 -2.29
CA HIS A 74 -9.54 8.39 -2.96
C HIS A 74 -8.38 7.42 -2.67
N ALA A 75 -8.28 6.88 -1.45
CA ALA A 75 -7.25 5.91 -1.11
C ALA A 75 -7.37 4.63 -1.96
N MET A 76 -8.59 4.13 -2.10
CA MET A 76 -8.88 2.97 -2.94
C MET A 76 -8.59 3.25 -4.42
N ALA A 77 -8.92 4.44 -4.92
CA ALA A 77 -8.64 4.83 -6.31
C ALA A 77 -7.13 4.88 -6.61
N VAL A 78 -6.34 5.45 -5.70
CA VAL A 78 -4.87 5.49 -5.81
C VAL A 78 -4.28 4.08 -5.81
N ILE A 79 -4.70 3.21 -4.88
CA ILE A 79 -4.20 1.82 -4.82
C ILE A 79 -4.55 1.05 -6.10
N LYS A 80 -5.77 1.22 -6.64
CA LYS A 80 -6.16 0.62 -7.93
C LYS A 80 -5.27 1.10 -9.08
N SER A 81 -4.90 2.38 -9.10
CA SER A 81 -3.97 2.93 -10.10
C SER A 81 -2.58 2.30 -9.98
N TYR A 82 -2.06 2.12 -8.76
CA TYR A 82 -0.77 1.44 -8.55
C TYR A 82 -0.77 -0.02 -9.00
N PHE A 83 -1.85 -0.76 -8.76
CA PHE A 83 -1.98 -2.11 -9.32
C PHE A 83 -2.01 -2.09 -10.86
N GLY A 84 -2.70 -1.13 -11.47
CA GLY A 84 -2.73 -0.93 -12.92
C GLY A 84 -1.32 -0.68 -13.48
N ALA A 85 -0.58 0.26 -12.90
CA ALA A 85 0.79 0.56 -13.31
C ALA A 85 1.73 -0.64 -13.16
N THR A 86 1.61 -1.42 -12.07
CA THR A 86 2.41 -2.63 -11.88
C THR A 86 2.13 -3.67 -12.97
N LYS A 87 0.86 -3.83 -13.34
CA LYS A 87 0.46 -4.74 -14.43
C LYS A 87 1.01 -4.27 -15.78
N GLU A 88 0.95 -2.98 -16.07
CA GLU A 88 1.49 -2.41 -17.31
C GLU A 88 3.01 -2.61 -17.41
N LEU A 89 3.75 -2.32 -16.33
CA LEU A 89 5.19 -2.54 -16.27
C LEU A 89 5.57 -4.02 -16.47
N GLY A 90 4.82 -4.93 -15.84
CA GLY A 90 5.05 -6.35 -16.01
C GLY A 90 4.81 -6.86 -17.44
N ASN A 91 3.95 -6.20 -18.22
CA ASN A 91 3.74 -6.53 -19.64
C ASN A 91 4.82 -5.96 -20.59
N LEU A 92 5.65 -5.03 -20.11
CA LEU A 92 6.81 -4.52 -20.85
C LEU A 92 8.06 -5.39 -20.66
N SER A 93 8.00 -6.36 -19.74
CA SER A 93 9.10 -7.22 -19.32
C SER A 93 9.31 -8.42 -20.23
#